data_AF-A0A7C3T3V5-F1
#
_entry.id   AF-A0A7C3T3V5-F1
#
_cell.length_a   1.000
_cell.length_b   1.000
_cell.length_c   1.000
_cell.angle_alpha   90.00
_cell.angle_beta   90.00
_cell.angle_gamma   90.00
#
_symmetry.space_group_name_H-M   'P 1'
#
loop_
_entity.id
_entity.type
_entity.pdbx_description
1 polymer ?
#
loop_
_entity_poly.entity_id
_entity_poly.type
_entity_poly.pdbx_seq_one_letter_code
_entity_poly.pdbx_strand_id
1 'polypeptide(L)'
;MDKDGLGLGLALATAVAVAGGGPGGMQLGYIRGWALRGIDLQAVSLTGRLRFERSLRRLIKVLKNGDRDIQGLIKELVDNIPVEVRGQVMELCVVVAGQTARVGRDVVLTLKSICWALGLDIRLLSSLVHRYIPLDKLEEKDTELLLGITQAMTAQQLRHELNRQYACWNARARSSDTTISRQAWQMLDLIAQARLAHCR
;
A
#
# COMPACT_ATOMS: atom_id res chain seq x y z
N MET A 1 -7.00 12.11 19.89
CA MET A 1 -6.25 11.62 18.71
C MET A 1 -4.83 11.37 19.16
N ASP A 2 -4.45 10.11 19.24
CA ASP A 2 -3.15 9.73 19.79
C ASP A 2 -2.05 9.95 18.76
N LYS A 3 -1.02 10.70 19.16
CA LYS A 3 -0.13 11.42 18.24
C LYS A 3 1.10 10.60 17.83
N ASP A 4 1.19 9.39 18.38
CA ASP A 4 2.27 8.44 18.17
C ASP A 4 2.10 7.68 16.83
N GLY A 5 0.86 7.54 16.33
CA GLY A 5 0.57 6.84 15.06
C GLY A 5 1.09 7.54 13.79
N LEU A 6 1.22 8.87 13.81
CA LEU A 6 1.67 9.66 12.66
C LEU A 6 3.14 9.41 12.30
N GLY A 7 3.99 9.40 13.32
CA GLY A 7 5.40 9.15 13.12
C GLY A 7 5.65 7.77 12.54
N LEU A 8 4.93 6.77 13.03
CA LEU A 8 5.05 5.40 12.55
C LEU A 8 4.57 5.28 11.10
N GLY A 9 3.51 6.00 10.72
CA GLY A 9 3.07 6.09 9.32
C GLY A 9 4.11 6.67 8.37
N LEU A 10 4.81 7.73 8.79
CA LEU A 10 5.90 8.33 8.01
C LEU A 10 7.10 7.38 7.86
N ALA A 11 7.43 6.60 8.90
CA ALA A 11 8.49 5.61 8.83
C ALA A 11 8.15 4.49 7.83
N LEU A 12 6.92 4.00 7.84
CA LEU A 12 6.44 2.97 6.89
C LEU A 12 6.43 3.49 5.44
N ALA A 13 5.96 4.72 5.22
CA ALA A 13 5.99 5.35 3.91
C ALA A 13 7.42 5.53 3.38
N THR A 14 8.37 5.83 4.28
CA THR A 14 9.80 5.92 3.94
C THR A 14 10.38 4.55 3.57
N ALA A 15 9.97 3.48 4.27
CA ALA A 15 10.37 2.11 3.93
C ALA A 15 9.94 1.74 2.50
N VAL A 16 8.71 2.08 2.12
CA VAL A 16 8.18 1.87 0.77
C VAL A 16 8.98 2.67 -0.27
N ALA A 17 9.31 3.93 0.00
CA ALA A 17 10.12 4.74 -0.90
C ALA A 17 11.52 4.13 -1.11
N VAL A 18 12.12 3.56 -0.06
CA VAL A 18 13.42 2.90 -0.16
C VAL A 18 13.33 1.59 -0.95
N ALA A 19 12.29 0.78 -0.73
CA ALA A 19 12.05 -0.42 -1.54
C ALA A 19 11.94 -0.12 -3.04
N GLY A 20 11.49 1.09 -3.40
CA GLY A 20 11.42 1.58 -4.78
C GLY A 20 12.72 2.17 -5.35
N GLY A 21 13.87 1.96 -4.71
CA GLY A 21 15.16 2.52 -5.14
C GLY A 21 15.58 3.82 -4.43
N GLY A 22 14.90 4.18 -3.34
CA GLY A 22 15.20 5.36 -2.53
C GLY A 22 14.19 6.50 -2.69
N PRO A 23 14.00 7.34 -1.66
CA PRO A 23 13.11 8.49 -1.75
C PRO A 23 13.75 9.59 -2.61
N GLY A 24 13.22 9.81 -3.81
CA GLY A 24 13.45 11.02 -4.61
C GLY A 24 12.68 12.23 -4.05
N GLY A 25 12.96 13.41 -4.60
CA GLY A 25 12.40 14.69 -4.12
C GLY A 25 10.87 14.74 -4.09
N MET A 26 10.20 14.07 -5.03
CA MET A 26 8.73 14.00 -5.11
C MET A 26 8.13 13.14 -3.99
N GLN A 27 8.71 11.98 -3.67
CA GLN A 27 8.26 11.14 -2.56
C GLN A 27 8.45 11.86 -1.21
N LEU A 28 9.58 12.55 -1.01
CA LEU A 28 9.82 13.37 0.18
C LEU A 28 8.81 14.52 0.29
N GLY A 29 8.40 15.12 -0.82
CA GLY A 29 7.37 16.15 -0.87
C GLY A 29 6.01 15.65 -0.38
N TYR A 30 5.58 14.45 -0.79
CA TYR A 30 4.32 13.85 -0.32
C TYR A 30 4.38 13.43 1.15
N ILE A 31 5.49 12.81 1.58
CA ILE A 31 5.71 12.45 2.99
C ILE A 31 5.66 13.71 3.87
N ARG A 32 6.33 14.80 3.45
CA ARG A 32 6.28 16.09 4.15
C ARG A 32 4.90 16.73 4.10
N GLY A 33 4.24 16.74 2.94
CA GLY A 33 2.91 17.33 2.78
C GLY A 33 1.84 16.60 3.57
N TRP A 34 1.96 15.27 3.74
CA TRP A 34 1.11 14.51 4.64
C TRP A 34 1.42 14.78 6.11
N ALA A 35 2.70 14.89 6.48
CA ALA A 35 3.11 15.30 7.83
C ALA A 35 2.65 16.72 8.20
N LEU A 36 2.50 17.62 7.21
CA LEU A 36 2.08 19.01 7.41
C LEU A 36 0.55 19.17 7.38
N ARG A 37 -0.17 18.34 6.61
CA ARG A 37 -1.65 18.35 6.55
C ARG A 37 -2.28 17.47 7.63
N GLY A 38 -1.59 16.41 8.03
CA GLY A 38 -1.93 15.56 9.15
C GLY A 38 -1.33 16.09 10.44
N ILE A 39 -2.05 17.02 11.06
CA ILE A 39 -1.98 17.39 12.49
C ILE A 39 -0.90 18.42 12.84
N ASP A 40 -1.40 19.46 13.52
CA ASP A 40 -0.63 20.42 14.31
C ASP A 40 0.52 19.73 15.06
N LEU A 41 1.71 19.80 14.47
CA LEU A 41 2.90 19.15 14.98
C LEU A 41 3.20 19.61 16.40
N GLN A 42 2.76 20.80 16.83
CA GLN A 42 2.96 21.31 18.19
C GLN A 42 2.26 20.48 19.27
N ALA A 43 1.33 19.61 18.89
CA ALA A 43 0.55 18.84 19.85
C ALA A 43 1.21 17.49 20.23
N VAL A 44 2.15 16.93 19.45
CA VAL A 44 2.75 15.59 19.70
C VAL A 44 3.56 15.58 20.99
N SER A 45 3.33 14.59 21.87
CA SER A 45 4.12 14.45 23.10
C SER A 45 5.61 14.30 22.79
N LEU A 46 6.48 14.83 23.65
CA LEU A 46 7.93 14.75 23.46
C LEU A 46 8.42 13.29 23.33
N THR A 47 7.79 12.39 24.07
CA THR A 47 8.06 10.95 24.10
C THR A 47 7.68 10.26 22.78
N GLY A 48 6.55 10.63 22.19
CA GLY A 48 6.11 10.15 20.87
C GLY A 48 7.07 10.58 19.75
N ARG A 49 7.52 11.84 19.78
CA ARG A 49 8.52 12.36 18.83
C ARG A 49 9.87 11.65 18.94
N LEU A 50 10.34 11.40 20.15
CA LEU A 50 11.61 10.69 20.38
C LEU A 50 11.54 9.22 19.95
N ARG A 51 10.41 8.53 20.20
CA ARG A 51 10.19 7.17 19.69
C ARG A 51 10.11 7.14 18.16
N PHE A 52 9.42 8.10 17.55
CA PHE A 52 9.38 8.28 16.10
C PHE A 52 10.77 8.49 15.51
N GLU A 53 11.53 9.48 15.99
CA GLU A 53 12.86 9.76 15.47
C GLU A 53 13.83 8.59 15.67
N ARG A 54 13.71 7.87 16.78
CA ARG A 54 14.53 6.69 17.03
C ARG A 54 14.18 5.55 16.07
N SER A 55 12.88 5.33 15.85
CA SER A 55 12.38 4.31 14.92
C SER A 55 12.74 4.64 13.48
N LEU A 56 12.59 5.90 13.06
CA LEU A 56 12.95 6.38 11.73
C LEU A 56 14.46 6.37 11.52
N ARG A 57 15.27 6.73 12.53
CA ARG A 57 16.74 6.57 12.48
C ARG A 57 17.16 5.11 12.38
N ARG A 58 16.52 4.20 13.13
CA ARG A 58 16.77 2.76 13.00
C ARG A 58 16.40 2.26 11.61
N LEU A 59 15.23 2.64 11.10
CA LEU A 59 14.75 2.25 9.78
C LEU A 59 15.71 2.75 8.69
N ILE A 60 16.10 4.02 8.70
CA ILE A 60 17.11 4.57 7.78
C ILE A 60 18.45 3.82 7.92
N LYS A 61 18.88 3.47 9.13
CA LYS A 61 20.15 2.78 9.38
C LYS A 61 20.12 1.34 8.84
N VAL A 62 19.04 0.59 9.11
CA VAL A 62 18.84 -0.79 8.63
C VAL A 62 18.74 -0.80 7.11
N LEU A 63 17.98 0.14 6.55
CA LEU A 63 17.83 0.32 5.10
C LEU A 63 19.16 0.71 4.43
N LYS A 64 20.00 1.54 5.06
CA LYS A 64 21.34 1.87 4.56
C LYS A 64 22.33 0.71 4.66
N ASN A 65 22.13 -0.19 5.62
CA ASN A 65 23.02 -1.32 5.86
C ASN A 65 22.61 -2.59 5.10
N GLY A 66 21.52 -2.56 4.32
CA GLY A 66 21.01 -3.71 3.56
C GLY A 66 20.52 -4.85 4.44
N ASP A 67 20.19 -4.55 5.70
CA ASP A 67 19.91 -5.57 6.71
C ASP A 67 18.48 -6.11 6.58
N ARG A 68 18.34 -7.44 6.69
CA ARG A 68 17.18 -8.21 6.17
C ARG A 68 15.95 -8.21 7.08
N ASP A 69 16.00 -7.62 8.27
CA ASP A 69 14.86 -7.67 9.21
C ASP A 69 13.87 -6.50 9.05
N ILE A 70 13.53 -6.17 7.80
CA ILE A 70 12.48 -5.19 7.50
C ILE A 70 11.13 -5.65 8.08
N GLN A 71 10.88 -6.96 8.11
CA GLN A 71 9.65 -7.54 8.64
C GLN A 71 9.51 -7.38 10.15
N GLY A 72 10.57 -7.66 10.93
CA GLY A 72 10.59 -7.44 12.37
C GLY A 72 10.38 -5.97 12.75
N LEU A 73 10.98 -5.05 11.97
CA LEU A 73 10.77 -3.62 12.15
C LEU A 73 9.35 -3.18 11.82
N ILE A 74 8.77 -3.62 10.69
CA ILE A 74 7.38 -3.30 10.34
C ILE A 74 6.45 -3.75 11.48
N LYS A 75 6.68 -4.95 12.03
CA LYS A 75 5.89 -5.45 13.15
C LYS A 75 6.02 -4.57 14.41
N GLU A 76 7.25 -4.22 14.82
CA GLU A 76 7.50 -3.33 15.97
C GLU A 76 6.83 -1.94 15.78
N LEU A 77 6.86 -1.43 14.55
CA LEU A 77 6.26 -0.13 14.21
C LEU A 77 4.73 -0.18 14.27
N VAL A 78 4.14 -1.27 13.79
CA VAL A 78 2.69 -1.38 13.64
C VAL A 78 1.97 -1.64 14.96
N ASP A 79 2.58 -2.35 15.90
CA ASP A 79 2.01 -2.62 17.23
C ASP A 79 1.63 -1.32 17.98
N ASN A 80 2.26 -0.20 17.62
CA ASN A 80 2.06 1.11 18.24
C ASN A 80 1.13 2.03 17.42
N ILE A 81 0.54 1.55 16.31
CA ILE A 81 -0.37 2.34 15.47
C ILE A 81 -1.83 2.08 15.88
N PRO A 82 -2.58 3.11 16.34
CA PRO A 82 -4.00 2.98 16.65
C PRO A 82 -4.81 2.49 15.45
N VAL A 83 -5.81 1.64 15.70
CA VAL A 83 -6.60 0.98 14.66
C VAL A 83 -7.25 1.98 13.70
N GLU A 84 -7.68 3.12 14.24
CA GLU A 84 -8.42 4.17 13.51
C GLU A 84 -7.57 4.86 12.43
N VAL A 85 -6.25 4.88 12.60
CA VAL A 85 -5.32 5.55 11.66
C VAL A 85 -4.62 4.59 10.71
N ARG A 86 -4.75 3.27 10.91
CA ARG A 86 -4.06 2.25 10.09
C ARG A 86 -4.39 2.37 8.60
N GLY A 87 -5.66 2.65 8.26
CA GLY A 87 -6.08 2.85 6.88
C GLY A 87 -5.42 4.07 6.23
N GLN A 88 -5.26 5.17 6.96
CA GLN A 88 -4.60 6.39 6.49
C GLN A 88 -3.10 6.19 6.30
N VAL A 89 -2.48 5.43 7.20
CA VAL A 89 -1.07 5.02 7.08
C VAL A 89 -0.85 4.16 5.84
N MET A 90 -1.73 3.19 5.60
CA MET A 90 -1.67 2.35 4.40
C MET A 90 -1.86 3.19 3.13
N GLU A 91 -2.82 4.11 3.12
CA GLU A 91 -3.04 5.03 2.00
C GLU A 91 -1.78 5.86 1.70
N LEU A 92 -1.13 6.43 2.72
CA LEU A 92 0.13 7.16 2.55
C LEU A 92 1.20 6.28 1.89
N CYS A 93 1.36 5.04 2.36
CA CYS A 93 2.33 4.10 1.79
C CYS A 93 2.06 3.83 0.31
N VAL A 94 0.80 3.63 -0.09
CA VAL A 94 0.43 3.40 -1.50
C VAL A 94 0.63 4.66 -2.34
N VAL A 95 0.28 5.84 -1.83
CA VAL A 95 0.51 7.12 -2.53
C VAL A 95 2.00 7.31 -2.81
N VAL A 96 2.86 7.04 -1.81
CA VAL A 96 4.31 7.14 -1.97
C VAL A 96 4.85 6.13 -2.97
N ALA A 97 4.35 4.89 -2.97
CA ALA A 97 4.66 3.91 -4.00
C ALA A 97 4.25 4.41 -5.39
N GLY A 98 3.06 4.99 -5.56
CA GLY A 98 2.60 5.53 -6.84
C GLY A 98 3.45 6.67 -7.41
N GLN A 99 4.25 7.34 -6.57
CA GLN A 99 5.18 8.38 -7.00
C GLN A 99 6.51 7.83 -7.55
N THR A 100 6.82 6.55 -7.35
CA THR A 100 7.99 5.95 -8.01
C THR A 100 7.77 5.90 -9.52
N ALA A 101 8.86 5.91 -10.29
CA ALA A 101 8.77 5.77 -11.75
C ALA A 101 8.20 4.41 -12.15
N ARG A 102 8.61 3.36 -11.43
CA ARG A 102 8.11 2.00 -11.56
C ARG A 102 7.90 1.38 -10.19
N VAL A 103 6.92 0.49 -10.10
CA VAL A 103 6.57 -0.25 -8.90
C VAL A 103 6.89 -1.72 -9.17
N GLY A 104 8.07 -2.12 -8.72
CA GLY A 104 8.55 -3.49 -8.82
C GLY A 104 8.01 -4.41 -7.73
N ARG A 105 8.36 -5.69 -7.83
CA ARG A 105 7.92 -6.75 -6.92
C ARG A 105 8.22 -6.45 -5.44
N ASP A 106 9.40 -5.91 -5.13
CA ASP A 106 9.80 -5.63 -3.74
C ASP A 106 8.92 -4.58 -3.07
N VAL A 107 8.47 -3.56 -3.84
CA VAL A 107 7.53 -2.54 -3.35
C VAL A 107 6.17 -3.17 -3.09
N VAL A 108 5.68 -4.01 -4.00
CA VAL A 108 4.41 -4.74 -3.84
C VAL A 108 4.44 -5.65 -2.60
N LEU A 109 5.52 -6.41 -2.41
CA LEU A 109 5.69 -7.27 -1.24
C LEU A 109 5.74 -6.46 0.06
N THR A 110 6.39 -5.30 0.05
CA THR A 110 6.43 -4.39 1.20
C THR A 110 5.03 -3.86 1.53
N LEU A 111 4.25 -3.43 0.53
CA LEU A 111 2.87 -2.97 0.75
C LEU A 111 1.96 -4.08 1.31
N LYS A 112 2.07 -5.30 0.80
CA LYS A 112 1.33 -6.46 1.32
C LYS A 112 1.71 -6.78 2.77
N SER A 113 3.01 -6.77 3.09
CA SER A 113 3.52 -6.99 4.44
C SER A 113 2.99 -5.93 5.43
N ILE A 114 3.04 -4.65 5.05
CA ILE A 114 2.52 -3.55 5.88
C ILE A 114 1.01 -3.71 6.08
N CYS A 115 0.26 -4.03 5.03
CA CYS A 115 -1.19 -4.26 5.09
C CYS A 115 -1.54 -5.39 6.07
N TRP A 116 -0.85 -6.52 5.95
CA TRP A 116 -1.03 -7.67 6.83
C TRP A 116 -0.66 -7.35 8.28
N ALA A 117 0.48 -6.70 8.51
CA ALA A 117 0.90 -6.30 9.84
C ALA A 117 -0.11 -5.34 10.50
N LEU A 118 -0.68 -4.41 9.74
CA LEU A 118 -1.72 -3.49 10.20
C LEU A 118 -3.06 -4.20 10.48
N GLY A 119 -3.20 -5.48 10.14
CA GLY A 119 -4.46 -6.22 10.25
C GLY A 119 -5.53 -5.68 9.30
N LEU A 120 -5.12 -5.15 8.15
CA LEU A 120 -6.03 -4.60 7.15
C LEU A 120 -6.44 -5.67 6.12
N ASP A 121 -7.65 -5.54 5.58
CA ASP A 121 -8.15 -6.40 4.51
C ASP A 121 -7.38 -6.12 3.21
N ILE A 122 -6.95 -7.18 2.51
CA ILE A 122 -6.28 -7.08 1.20
C ILE A 122 -7.12 -6.31 0.16
N ARG A 123 -8.45 -6.32 0.30
CA ARG A 123 -9.38 -5.55 -0.55
C ARG A 123 -9.21 -4.05 -0.36
N LEU A 124 -8.92 -3.60 0.86
CA LEU A 124 -8.59 -2.19 1.12
C LEU A 124 -7.32 -1.83 0.36
N LEU A 125 -6.26 -2.64 0.49
CA LEU A 125 -5.00 -2.42 -0.22
C LEU A 125 -5.21 -2.40 -1.74
N SER A 126 -5.93 -3.39 -2.27
CA SER A 126 -6.31 -3.47 -3.70
C SER A 126 -6.99 -2.19 -4.18
N SER A 127 -7.97 -1.68 -3.41
CA SER A 127 -8.69 -0.45 -3.76
C SER A 127 -7.80 0.80 -3.74
N LEU A 128 -6.86 0.89 -2.81
CA LEU A 128 -5.87 1.97 -2.76
C LEU A 128 -4.91 1.90 -3.94
N VAL A 129 -4.43 0.70 -4.29
CA VAL A 129 -3.54 0.49 -5.45
C VAL A 129 -4.23 0.92 -6.73
N HIS A 130 -5.48 0.51 -6.96
CA HIS A 130 -6.23 0.94 -8.15
C HIS A 130 -6.43 2.45 -8.24
N ARG A 131 -6.52 3.13 -7.10
CA ARG A 131 -6.74 4.58 -7.03
C ARG A 131 -5.47 5.38 -7.28
N TYR A 132 -4.33 4.92 -6.75
CA TYR A 132 -3.11 5.73 -6.68
C TYR A 132 -1.95 5.22 -7.53
N ILE A 133 -2.00 3.96 -7.99
CA ILE A 133 -0.95 3.35 -8.80
C ILE A 133 -1.54 2.97 -10.16
N PRO A 134 -1.19 3.71 -11.23
CA PRO A 134 -1.51 3.30 -12.60
C PRO A 134 -0.98 1.89 -12.92
N LEU A 135 -1.78 1.05 -13.57
CA LEU A 135 -1.41 -0.36 -13.84
C LEU A 135 -0.16 -0.51 -14.72
N ASP A 136 0.14 0.48 -15.56
CA ASP A 136 1.34 0.52 -16.41
C ASP A 136 2.64 0.79 -15.64
N LYS A 137 2.55 1.32 -14.41
CA LYS A 137 3.71 1.44 -13.51
C LYS A 137 4.08 0.14 -12.81
N LEU A 138 3.16 -0.83 -12.73
CA LEU A 138 3.42 -2.12 -12.10
C LEU A 138 4.26 -2.97 -13.06
N GLU A 139 5.48 -3.33 -12.64
CA GLU A 139 6.35 -4.18 -13.45
C GLU A 139 5.80 -5.62 -13.54
N GLU A 140 5.18 -6.08 -12.46
CA GLU A 140 4.54 -7.39 -12.37
C GLU A 140 3.08 -7.22 -11.91
N LYS A 141 2.16 -7.85 -12.64
CA LYS A 141 0.73 -7.83 -12.31
C LYS A 141 0.42 -8.91 -11.29
N ASP A 142 0.69 -8.60 -10.03
CA ASP A 142 0.30 -9.46 -8.90
C ASP A 142 -1.23 -9.60 -8.85
N THR A 143 -1.72 -10.76 -9.29
CA THR A 143 -3.15 -11.00 -9.49
C THR A 143 -3.91 -11.03 -8.16
N GLU A 144 -3.29 -11.52 -7.09
CA GLU A 144 -3.88 -11.53 -5.75
C GLU A 144 -4.12 -10.11 -5.24
N LEU A 145 -3.12 -9.24 -5.36
CA LEU A 145 -3.22 -7.84 -4.98
C LEU A 145 -4.27 -7.11 -5.82
N LEU A 146 -4.17 -7.23 -7.15
CA LEU A 146 -5.04 -6.49 -8.06
C LEU A 146 -6.49 -6.94 -7.95
N LEU A 147 -6.77 -8.21 -7.69
CA LEU A 147 -8.14 -8.68 -7.56
C LEU A 147 -8.64 -8.67 -6.11
N GLY A 148 -7.78 -8.39 -5.13
CA GLY A 148 -8.12 -8.42 -3.70
C GLY A 148 -8.52 -9.83 -3.24
N ILE A 149 -7.88 -10.85 -3.81
CA ILE A 149 -8.13 -12.26 -3.52
C ILE A 149 -6.95 -12.85 -2.74
N THR A 150 -7.18 -13.97 -2.04
CA THR A 150 -6.12 -14.70 -1.35
C THR A 150 -6.26 -16.21 -1.58
N GLN A 151 -5.17 -16.95 -1.48
CA GLN A 151 -5.19 -18.42 -1.61
C GLN A 151 -5.97 -19.11 -0.49
N ALA A 152 -6.19 -18.42 0.63
CA ALA A 152 -7.00 -18.91 1.73
C ALA A 152 -8.51 -18.85 1.44
N MET A 153 -8.94 -18.14 0.40
CA MET A 153 -10.35 -18.08 0.02
C MET A 153 -10.83 -19.44 -0.50
N THR A 154 -12.00 -19.87 -0.04
CA THR A 154 -12.71 -21.00 -0.65
C THR A 154 -13.12 -20.68 -2.08
N ALA A 155 -13.36 -21.69 -2.91
CA ALA A 155 -13.81 -21.51 -4.29
C ALA A 155 -15.07 -20.62 -4.41
N GLN A 156 -16.00 -20.74 -3.46
CA GLN A 156 -17.20 -19.90 -3.43
C GLN A 156 -16.88 -18.43 -3.10
N GLN A 157 -16.02 -18.18 -2.11
CA GLN A 157 -15.58 -16.83 -1.75
C GLN A 157 -14.81 -16.18 -2.90
N LEU A 158 -13.92 -16.94 -3.53
CA LEU A 158 -13.15 -16.49 -4.68
C LEU A 158 -14.06 -16.12 -5.85
N ARG A 159 -15.02 -16.99 -6.20
CA ARG A 159 -16.00 -16.72 -7.26
C ARG A 159 -16.83 -15.47 -6.96
N HIS A 160 -17.26 -15.30 -5.70
CA HIS A 160 -18.01 -14.12 -5.29
C HIS A 160 -17.18 -12.84 -5.44
N GLU A 161 -15.92 -12.83 -5.01
CA GLU A 161 -15.05 -11.67 -5.15
C GLU A 161 -14.75 -11.35 -6.62
N LEU A 162 -14.43 -12.36 -7.45
CA LEU A 162 -14.20 -12.17 -8.88
C LEU A 162 -15.43 -11.61 -9.61
N ASN A 163 -16.64 -12.03 -9.22
CA ASN A 163 -17.89 -11.47 -9.77
C ASN A 163 -18.10 -10.01 -9.35
N ARG A 164 -17.79 -9.67 -8.10
CA ARG A 164 -17.85 -8.30 -7.61
C ARG A 164 -16.88 -7.39 -8.36
N GLN A 165 -15.62 -7.82 -8.51
CA GLN A 165 -14.61 -7.10 -9.28
C GLN A 165 -15.05 -6.96 -10.75
N TYR A 166 -15.58 -8.03 -11.35
CA TYR A 166 -16.09 -7.99 -12.73
C TYR A 166 -17.19 -6.95 -12.90
N ALA A 167 -18.20 -6.93 -12.04
CA ALA A 167 -19.28 -5.95 -12.11
C ALA A 167 -18.76 -4.51 -12.00
N CYS A 168 -17.82 -4.27 -11.08
CA CYS A 168 -17.19 -2.98 -10.85
C CYS A 168 -16.42 -2.48 -12.09
N TRP A 169 -15.58 -3.33 -12.67
CA TRP A 169 -14.75 -2.96 -13.82
C TRP A 169 -15.54 -2.93 -15.13
N ASN A 170 -16.51 -3.82 -15.31
CA ASN A 170 -17.39 -3.81 -16.48
C ASN A 170 -18.20 -2.51 -16.59
N ALA A 171 -18.65 -1.95 -15.46
CA ALA A 171 -19.30 -0.65 -15.44
C ALA A 171 -18.37 0.49 -15.92
N ARG A 172 -17.06 0.39 -15.62
CA ARG A 172 -16.04 1.40 -15.98
C ARG A 172 -15.49 1.23 -17.39
N ALA A 173 -15.60 0.04 -17.99
CA ALA A 173 -15.09 -0.24 -19.33
C ALA A 173 -15.72 0.67 -20.41
N ARG A 174 -16.94 1.17 -20.17
CA ARG A 174 -17.67 2.10 -21.05
C ARG A 174 -17.53 3.57 -20.66
N SER A 175 -16.59 3.90 -19.76
CA SER A 175 -16.31 5.29 -19.39
C SER A 175 -15.87 6.10 -20.62
N SER A 176 -16.29 7.37 -20.69
CA SER A 176 -15.78 8.32 -21.69
C SER A 176 -14.31 8.70 -21.46
N ASP A 177 -13.84 8.54 -20.22
CA ASP A 177 -12.41 8.66 -19.90
C ASP A 177 -11.66 7.43 -20.41
N THR A 178 -10.81 7.65 -21.41
CA THR A 178 -10.02 6.63 -22.09
C THR A 178 -9.01 5.95 -21.17
N THR A 179 -8.51 6.64 -20.13
CA THR A 179 -7.60 6.06 -19.14
C THR A 179 -8.35 5.07 -18.26
N ILE A 180 -9.51 5.46 -17.76
CA ILE A 180 -10.38 4.61 -16.93
C ILE A 180 -10.87 3.40 -17.73
N SER A 181 -11.32 3.62 -18.97
CA SER A 181 -11.77 2.53 -19.87
C SER A 181 -10.65 1.53 -20.14
N ARG A 182 -9.44 2.00 -20.49
CA ARG A 182 -8.29 1.14 -20.73
C ARG A 182 -7.91 0.31 -19.50
N GLN A 183 -7.86 0.94 -18.32
CA GLN A 183 -7.57 0.23 -17.08
C GLN A 183 -8.64 -0.83 -16.77
N ALA A 184 -9.91 -0.51 -16.99
CA ALA A 184 -11.00 -1.45 -16.80
C ALA A 184 -10.88 -2.68 -17.70
N TRP A 185 -10.52 -2.50 -18.98
CA TRP A 185 -10.29 -3.64 -19.89
C TRP A 185 -9.14 -4.53 -19.43
N GLN A 186 -8.03 -3.95 -18.95
CA GLN A 186 -6.92 -4.73 -18.40
C GLN A 186 -7.34 -5.56 -17.17
N MET A 187 -8.19 -4.99 -16.30
CA MET A 187 -8.71 -5.71 -15.13
C MET A 187 -9.69 -6.82 -15.53
N LEU A 188 -10.52 -6.61 -16.55
CA LEU A 188 -11.42 -7.66 -17.05
C LEU A 188 -10.65 -8.86 -17.61
N ASP A 189 -9.55 -8.64 -18.32
CA ASP A 189 -8.65 -9.70 -18.79
C ASP A 189 -8.02 -10.47 -17.63
N LEU A 190 -7.50 -9.77 -16.61
CA LEU A 190 -6.99 -10.41 -15.39
C LEU A 190 -8.05 -11.27 -14.67
N ILE A 191 -9.29 -10.80 -14.59
CA ILE A 191 -10.40 -11.57 -13.99
C ILE A 191 -10.70 -12.82 -14.81
N ALA A 192 -10.69 -12.73 -16.15
CA ALA A 192 -10.90 -13.88 -17.01
C ALA A 192 -9.81 -14.94 -16.79
N GLN A 193 -8.54 -14.53 -16.73
CA GLN A 193 -7.41 -15.41 -16.44
C GLN A 193 -7.53 -16.06 -15.05
N ALA A 194 -7.87 -15.28 -14.02
CA ALA A 194 -8.07 -15.80 -12.67
C ALA A 194 -9.21 -16.83 -12.58
N ARG A 195 -10.32 -16.62 -13.30
CA ARG A 195 -11.41 -17.60 -13.38
C ARG A 195 -10.96 -18.91 -14.02
N LEU A 196 -10.18 -18.85 -15.09
CA LEU A 196 -9.65 -20.04 -15.76
C LEU A 196 -8.68 -20.83 -14.86
N ALA A 197 -7.87 -20.12 -14.08
CA ALA A 197 -6.88 -20.73 -13.19
C ALA A 197 -7.51 -21.39 -11.95
N HIS A 198 -8.58 -20.83 -11.39
CA HIS A 198 -9.07 -21.22 -10.06
C HIS A 198 -10.51 -21.74 -9.99
N CYS A 199 -11.33 -21.60 -11.04
CA CYS A 199 -12.73 -22.04 -11.05
C CYS A 199 -12.97 -23.27 -11.96
N ARG A 200 -12.06 -24.25 -11.95
CA ARG A 200 -12.31 -25.57 -12.55
C ARG A 200 -13.22 -26.42 -11.68
#